data_AF-A0A7C9VCD9-F1
#
_entry.id   AF-A0A7C9VCD9-F1
#
_cell.length_a   1.000
_cell.length_b   1.000
_cell.length_c   1.000
_cell.angle_alpha   90.00
_cell.angle_beta   90.00
_cell.angle_gamma   90.00
#
_symmetry.space_group_name_H-M   'P 1'
#
loop_
_entity.id
_entity.type
_entity.pdbx_description
1 polymer ?
#
loop_
_entity_poly.entity_id
_entity_poly.type
_entity_poly.pdbx_seq_one_letter_code
_entity_poly.pdbx_strand_id
1 'polypeptide(L)' 'MSRLFQRETSMSFIHWRQQLHIGLALQRFAQRELGTNIAADLGYESVTAFIPMFRRMLETTPARYFGEAASDRK' A
#
# COMPACT_ATOMS: atom_id res chain seq x y z
N MET A 1 -20.04 12.85 -15.08
CA MET A 1 -19.47 11.55 -15.50
C MET A 1 -19.04 10.76 -14.26
N SER A 2 -19.98 10.45 -13.35
CA SER A 2 -19.65 9.92 -12.00
C SER A 2 -20.70 8.93 -11.52
N ARG A 3 -21.31 8.14 -12.42
CA ARG A 3 -22.43 7.25 -12.06
C ARG A 3 -22.42 5.88 -12.74
N LEU A 4 -21.56 5.64 -13.74
CA LEU A 4 -21.52 4.35 -14.45
C LEU A 4 -20.56 3.31 -13.83
N PHE A 5 -19.86 3.64 -12.74
CA PHE A 5 -18.85 2.79 -12.11
C PHE A 5 -19.32 2.10 -10.82
N GLN A 6 -20.59 2.23 -10.47
CA GLN A 6 -21.15 1.69 -9.22
C GLN A 6 -21.94 0.39 -9.37
N ARG A 7 -22.14 -0.15 -10.58
CA ARG A 7 -23.17 -1.19 -10.79
C ARG A 7 -22.73 -2.63 -10.99
N GLU A 8 -21.45 -2.98 -11.08
CA GLU A 8 -21.15 -4.37 -11.50
C GLU A 8 -19.90 -5.03 -10.94
N THR A 9 -19.24 -4.43 -9.96
CA THR A 9 -18.18 -5.13 -9.26
C THR A 9 -18.09 -4.56 -7.87
N SER A 10 -18.47 -5.34 -6.86
CA SER A 10 -18.35 -4.99 -5.44
C SER A 10 -16.89 -4.83 -4.97
N MET A 11 -15.97 -4.47 -5.88
CA MET A 11 -14.64 -3.90 -5.70
C MET A 11 -14.40 -2.91 -6.85
N SER A 12 -14.46 -1.60 -6.58
CA SER A 12 -14.07 -0.55 -7.54
C SER A 12 -12.65 -0.81 -8.07
N PHE A 13 -12.35 -0.48 -9.34
CA PHE A 13 -11.01 -0.53 -9.95
C PHE A 13 -9.90 0.03 -9.04
N ILE A 14 -10.27 1.02 -8.21
CA ILE A 14 -9.42 1.60 -7.17
C ILE A 14 -8.96 0.54 -6.15
N HIS A 15 -9.84 -0.33 -5.65
CA HIS A 15 -9.48 -1.41 -4.72
C HIS A 15 -8.56 -2.45 -5.36
N TRP A 16 -8.83 -2.87 -6.60
CA TRP A 16 -7.94 -3.80 -7.30
C TRP A 16 -6.53 -3.21 -7.48
N ARG A 17 -6.44 -1.93 -7.88
CA ARG A 17 -5.16 -1.22 -7.94
C ARG A 17 -4.48 -1.12 -6.57
N GLN A 18 -5.23 -0.89 -5.49
CA GLN A 18 -4.67 -0.88 -4.14
C GLN A 18 -4.13 -2.25 -3.74
N GLN A 19 -4.80 -3.35 -4.11
CA GLN A 19 -4.29 -4.71 -3.87
C GLN A 19 -3.01 -5.01 -4.67
N LEU A 20 -2.89 -4.52 -5.89
CA LEU A 20 -1.62 -4.62 -6.63
C LEU A 20 -0.52 -3.77 -6.00
N HIS A 21 -0.82 -2.52 -5.63
CA HIS A 21 0.14 -1.63 -5.01
C HIS A 21 0.64 -2.18 -3.66
N ILE A 22 -0.23 -2.82 -2.85
CA ILE A 22 0.20 -3.43 -1.60
C ILE A 22 1.13 -4.62 -1.82
N GLY A 23 0.84 -5.47 -2.82
CA GLY A 23 1.69 -6.60 -3.17
C GLY A 23 3.10 -6.16 -3.57
N LEU A 24 3.19 -5.16 -4.46
CA LEU A 24 4.46 -4.59 -4.88
C LEU A 24 5.20 -3.91 -3.72
N ALA A 25 4.49 -3.16 -2.88
CA ALA A 25 5.08 -2.51 -1.72
C ALA A 25 5.67 -3.55 -0.74
N LEU A 26 4.92 -4.62 -0.44
CA LEU A 26 5.38 -5.71 0.43
C LEU A 26 6.66 -6.37 -0.10
N GLN A 27 6.73 -6.66 -1.40
CA GLN A 27 7.93 -7.22 -2.02
C GLN A 27 9.15 -6.30 -1.88
N ARG A 28 8.97 -5.00 -2.10
CA ARG A 28 10.05 -4.00 -2.01
C ARG A 28 10.50 -3.74 -0.58
N PHE A 29 9.57 -3.70 0.37
CA PHE A 29 9.92 -3.61 1.78
C PHE A 29 10.68 -4.86 2.27
N ALA A 30 10.38 -6.05 1.74
CA ALA A 30 11.17 -7.24 2.01
C ALA A 30 12.62 -7.12 1.49
N GLN A 31 12.86 -6.31 0.46
CA GLN A 31 14.18 -5.96 -0.06
C GLN A 31 14.85 -4.81 0.72
N ARG A 32 14.26 -4.35 1.84
CA ARG A 32 14.72 -3.21 2.66
C ARG A 32 14.70 -1.86 1.92
N GLU A 33 13.85 -1.71 0.90
CA GLU A 33 13.61 -0.40 0.30
C GLU A 33 12.89 0.53 1.27
N LEU A 34 13.20 1.84 1.17
CA LEU A 34 12.55 2.87 1.96
C LEU A 34 11.13 3.13 1.44
N GLY A 35 10.19 3.33 2.36
CA GLY A 35 8.79 3.61 2.03
C GLY A 35 8.59 4.89 1.18
N THR A 36 9.52 5.84 1.25
CA THR A 36 9.54 7.03 0.38
C THR A 36 9.79 6.67 -1.08
N ASN A 37 10.72 5.75 -1.35
CA ASN A 37 11.06 5.32 -2.70
C ASN A 37 9.93 4.46 -3.28
N ILE A 38 9.38 3.57 -2.45
CA ILE A 38 8.21 2.75 -2.82
C ILE A 38 7.01 3.64 -3.16
N ALA A 39 6.76 4.70 -2.37
CA ALA A 39 5.67 5.64 -2.65
C ALA A 39 5.87 6.37 -3.98
N ALA A 40 7.08 6.87 -4.25
CA ALA A 40 7.41 7.54 -5.51
C ALA A 40 7.22 6.60 -6.72
N ASP A 41 7.69 5.36 -6.62
CA ASP A 41 7.58 4.37 -7.70
C ASP A 41 6.15 3.91 -7.96
N LEU A 42 5.30 3.91 -6.94
CA LEU A 42 3.87 3.63 -7.07
C LEU A 42 3.05 4.85 -7.54
N GLY A 43 3.72 5.99 -7.79
CA GLY A 43 3.09 7.22 -8.29
C GLY A 43 2.41 8.07 -7.22
N TYR A 44 2.78 7.90 -5.95
CA TYR A 44 2.35 8.78 -4.87
C TYR A 44 3.28 9.99 -4.76
N GLU A 45 2.71 11.16 -4.48
CA GLU A 45 3.47 12.40 -4.27
C GLU A 45 4.41 12.32 -3.05
N SER A 46 4.03 11.52 -2.04
CA SER A 46 4.82 11.36 -0.82
C SER A 46 4.44 10.10 -0.05
N VAL A 47 5.32 9.69 0.88
CA VAL A 47 5.07 8.56 1.79
C VAL A 47 3.82 8.79 2.67
N THR A 48 3.50 10.03 3.02
CA THR A 48 2.30 10.37 3.81
C THR A 48 1.01 10.19 3.01
N ALA A 49 1.03 10.32 1.68
CA ALA A 49 -0.10 9.97 0.81
C ALA A 49 -0.27 8.45 0.62
N PHE A 50 0.82 7.68 0.76
CA PHE A 50 0.83 6.23 0.68
C PHE A 50 0.33 5.54 1.97
N ILE A 51 0.68 6.06 3.15
CA ILE A 51 0.34 5.46 4.46
C ILE A 51 -1.18 5.16 4.62
N PRO A 52 -2.12 6.06 4.26
CA PRO A 52 -3.55 5.77 4.37
C PRO A 52 -3.99 4.57 3.53
N MET A 53 -3.41 4.38 2.35
CA MET A 53 -3.70 3.23 1.48
C MET A 53 -3.18 1.93 2.11
N PHE A 54 -1.93 1.94 2.58
CA PHE A 54 -1.32 0.78 3.25
C PHE A 54 -2.11 0.39 4.51
N ARG A 55 -2.46 1.36 5.35
CA ARG A 55 -3.24 1.14 6.58
C ARG A 55 -4.65 0.63 6.29
N ARG A 56 -5.28 1.06 5.21
CA ARG A 56 -6.59 0.53 4.82
C ARG A 56 -6.54 -0.94 4.43
N MET A 57 -5.41 -1.40 3.87
CA MET A 57 -5.26 -2.75 3.35
C MET A 57 -4.70 -3.75 4.36
N LEU A 58 -3.76 -3.32 5.21
CA LEU A 58 -3.06 -4.16 6.19
C LEU A 58 -3.43 -3.83 7.65
N GLU A 59 -4.33 -2.87 7.87
CA GLU A 59 -4.79 -2.38 9.18
C GLU A 59 -3.69 -1.83 10.10
N THR A 60 -2.45 -1.76 9.61
CA THR A 60 -1.26 -1.29 10.33
C THR A 60 -0.45 -0.32 9.46
N THR A 61 0.54 0.36 10.04
CA THR A 61 1.43 1.26 9.30
C THR A 61 2.67 0.51 8.80
N PRO A 62 3.31 0.94 7.70
CA PRO A 62 4.53 0.31 7.20
C PRO A 62 5.64 0.29 8.26
N ALA A 63 5.80 1.39 8.99
CA ALA A 63 6.81 1.50 10.05
C ALA A 63 6.59 0.49 11.18
N ARG A 64 5.34 0.19 11.53
CA ARG A 64 5.02 -0.81 12.54
C ARG A 64 5.17 -2.23 11.99
N TYR A 65 4.60 -2.51 10.81
CA TYR A 65 4.68 -3.83 10.17
C TYR A 65 6.13 -4.28 9.94
N PHE A 66 6.98 -3.38 9.43
CA PHE A 66 8.39 -3.70 9.17
C PHE A 66 9.31 -3.42 10.37
N GLY A 67 8.90 -2.57 11.31
CA GLY A 67 9.58 -2.39 12.59
C GLY A 67 9.42 -3.60 13.52
N GLU A 68 8.23 -4.21 13.55
CA GLU A 68 7.97 -5.48 14.23
C GLU A 68 8.65 -6.65 13.50
N ALA A 69 8.63 -6.70 12.15
CA ALA A 69 9.38 -7.72 11.39
C ALA A 69 10.92 -7.63 11.56
N ALA A 70 11.45 -6.44 11.86
CA ALA A 70 12.86 -6.29 12.24
C ALA A 70 13.14 -6.75 13.68
N SER A 71 12.12 -6.77 14.55
CA SER A 71 12.22 -7.19 15.94
C SER A 71 11.91 -8.69 16.16
N ASP A 72 11.18 -9.34 15.25
CA ASP A 72 10.84 -10.78 15.27
C ASP A 72 11.96 -11.69 14.75
N ARG A 73 13.09 -11.11 14.32
CA ARG A 73 14.34 -11.85 14.11
C ARG A 73 15.19 -11.76 15.38
N LYS A 74 14.75 -12.42 16.45
CA LYS A 74 15.56 -12.75 17.62
C LYS A 74 15.62 -14.24 17.86
#